data_AF-D8M5U5-F1
#
_entry.id   AF-D8M5U5-F1
#
_cell.length_a   1.000
_cell.length_b   1.000
_cell.length_c   1.000
_cell.angle_alpha   90.00
_cell.angle_beta   90.00
_cell.angle_gamma   90.00
#
_symmetry.space_group_name_H-M   'P 1'
#
loop_
_entity.id
_entity.type
_entity.pdbx_description
1 polymer ?
#
loop_
_entity_poly.entity_id
_entity_poly.type
_entity_poly.pdbx_seq_one_letter_code
_entity_poly.pdbx_strand_id
1 'polypeptide(L)'
;MVNGYIVHPFTLHQISCFVQQDPVYYPQLTFEEQLYFTAQFLLGDRPQEERLERIRWVFDPIIYHLNLKELASRSIGNGNKGGLSNGDKRKLAIACMLLYDLPYPLRNRFQK
;
A
#
# COMPACT_ATOMS: atom_id res chain seq x y z
N MET A 1 17.02 13.39 13.00
CA MET A 1 18.20 13.02 12.18
C MET A 1 17.88 11.70 11.49
N VAL A 2 18.31 11.51 10.25
CA VAL A 2 18.23 10.23 9.53
C VAL A 2 19.63 9.93 8.99
N ASN A 3 20.15 8.73 9.22
CA ASN A 3 21.51 8.32 8.83
C ASN A 3 22.61 9.31 9.25
N GLY A 4 22.47 9.96 10.41
CA GLY A 4 23.45 10.94 10.92
C GLY A 4 23.26 12.38 10.45
N TYR A 5 22.35 12.66 9.52
CA TYR A 5 22.11 14.02 9.00
C TYR A 5 20.85 14.65 9.62
N ILE A 6 20.88 15.95 9.87
CA ILE A 6 19.67 16.72 10.20
C ILE A 6 18.84 16.84 8.93
N VAL A 7 17.57 16.44 9.02
CA VAL A 7 16.67 16.38 7.87
C VAL A 7 15.54 17.37 8.12
N HIS A 8 15.25 18.20 7.13
CA HIS A 8 14.12 19.11 7.20
C HIS A 8 12.80 18.30 7.15
N PRO A 9 11.73 18.71 7.85
CA PRO A 9 10.45 17.99 7.85
C PRO A 9 9.91 17.68 6.45
N PHE A 10 10.11 18.58 5.49
CA PHE A 10 9.75 18.35 4.09
C PHE A 10 10.46 17.12 3.49
N THR A 11 11.78 17.04 3.63
CA THR A 11 12.58 15.92 3.12
C THR A 11 12.23 14.62 3.84
N LEU A 12 11.88 14.67 5.12
CA LEU A 12 11.46 13.50 5.88
C LEU A 12 10.22 12.84 5.24
N HIS A 13 9.24 13.62 4.77
CA HIS A 13 8.06 13.10 4.09
C HIS A 13 8.37 12.43 2.73
N GLN A 14 9.54 12.70 2.14
CA GLN A 14 9.94 12.14 0.84
C GLN A 14 10.78 10.86 0.96
N ILE A 15 11.32 10.58 2.15
CA ILE A 15 12.24 9.45 2.38
C ILE A 15 11.71 8.47 3.43
N SER A 16 10.52 8.73 3.96
CA SER A 16 9.92 7.92 5.00
C SER A 16 8.43 7.75 4.74
N CYS A 17 7.94 6.63 5.23
CA CYS A 17 6.57 6.21 5.10
C CYS A 17 5.99 6.01 6.50
N PHE A 18 4.82 6.59 6.74
CA PHE A 18 4.13 6.52 8.02
C PHE A 18 2.91 5.62 7.92
N VAL A 19 2.80 4.65 8.83
CA VAL A 19 1.65 3.75 8.94
C VAL A 19 0.92 4.06 10.25
N GLN A 20 -0.37 4.39 10.15
CA GLN A 20 -1.21 4.61 11.33
C GLN A 20 -1.39 3.31 12.13
N GLN A 21 -1.50 3.43 13.46
CA GLN A 21 -1.75 2.28 14.34
C GLN A 21 -3.15 1.68 14.12
N ASP A 22 -4.16 2.54 14.04
CA ASP A 22 -5.57 2.17 13.82
C ASP A 22 -6.09 2.81 12.52
N PRO A 23 -5.76 2.23 11.36
CA PRO A 23 -6.26 2.72 10.09
C PRO A 23 -7.77 2.46 9.96
N VAL A 24 -8.49 3.46 9.44
CA VAL A 24 -9.93 3.37 9.19
C VAL A 24 -10.15 2.92 7.74
N TYR A 25 -10.90 1.83 7.57
CA TYR A 25 -11.24 1.26 6.26
C TYR A 25 -12.74 1.12 6.08
N TYR A 26 -13.17 0.93 4.84
CA TYR A 26 -14.55 0.57 4.53
C TYR A 26 -14.80 -0.91 4.84
N PRO A 27 -15.66 -1.26 5.81
CA PRO A 27 -15.87 -2.65 6.23
C PRO A 27 -16.43 -3.55 5.12
N GLN A 28 -17.10 -2.94 4.13
CA GLN A 28 -17.73 -3.62 3.00
C GLN A 28 -16.70 -4.18 2.01
N LEU A 29 -15.53 -3.53 1.92
CA LEU A 29 -14.52 -3.85 0.91
C LEU A 29 -13.70 -5.07 1.32
N THR A 30 -13.21 -5.79 0.32
CA THR A 30 -12.16 -6.79 0.49
C THR A 30 -10.79 -6.12 0.64
N PHE A 31 -9.80 -6.90 1.07
CA PHE A 31 -8.41 -6.46 1.11
C PHE A 31 -7.94 -5.93 -0.25
N GLU A 32 -8.23 -6.67 -1.33
CA GLU A 32 -7.85 -6.30 -2.70
C GLU A 32 -8.58 -5.03 -3.16
N GLU A 33 -9.89 -4.94 -2.93
CA GLU A 33 -10.68 -3.77 -3.30
C GLU A 33 -10.23 -2.49 -2.59
N GLN A 34 -9.92 -2.58 -1.29
CA GLN A 34 -9.42 -1.43 -0.53
C GLN A 34 -8.05 -0.99 -1.03
N LEU A 35 -7.18 -1.93 -1.41
CA LEU A 35 -5.88 -1.63 -1.97
C LEU A 35 -6.01 -0.97 -3.35
N TYR A 36 -6.88 -1.49 -4.21
CA TYR A 36 -7.20 -0.89 -5.50
C TYR A 36 -7.80 0.52 -5.36
N PHE A 37 -8.75 0.69 -4.44
CA PHE A 37 -9.34 1.99 -4.10
C PHE A 37 -8.26 3.00 -3.70
N THR A 38 -7.35 2.58 -2.82
CA THR A 38 -6.24 3.43 -2.36
C THR A 38 -5.31 3.81 -3.51
N ALA A 39 -4.96 2.86 -4.37
CA ALA A 39 -4.15 3.12 -5.56
C ALA A 39 -4.79 4.13 -6.51
N GLN A 40 -6.11 4.04 -6.73
CA GLN A 40 -6.81 4.99 -7.60
C GLN A 40 -6.75 6.42 -7.07
N PHE A 41 -6.92 6.62 -5.76
CA PHE A 41 -6.83 7.94 -5.14
C PHE A 41 -5.41 8.51 -5.16
N LEU A 42 -4.41 7.69 -4.85
CA LEU A 42 -3.02 8.14 -4.75
C LEU A 42 -2.34 8.34 -6.11
N LEU A 43 -2.81 7.66 -7.15
CA LEU A 43 -2.19 7.66 -8.48
C LEU A 43 -3.05 8.36 -9.54
N GLY A 44 -4.12 9.06 -9.15
CA GLY A 44 -5.20 9.52 -10.03
C GLY A 44 -4.78 10.28 -11.29
N ASP A 45 -3.68 11.02 -11.24
CA ASP A 45 -3.16 11.80 -12.39
C ASP A 45 -2.40 10.94 -13.42
N ARG A 46 -2.17 9.65 -13.14
CA ARG A 46 -1.41 8.75 -14.00
C ARG A 46 -2.30 7.98 -14.98
N PRO A 47 -1.79 7.63 -16.18
CA PRO A 47 -2.46 6.74 -17.12
C PRO A 47 -2.95 5.44 -16.46
N GLN A 48 -4.08 4.91 -16.91
CA GLN A 48 -4.70 3.71 -16.33
C GLN A 48 -3.76 2.49 -16.34
N GLU A 49 -3.06 2.25 -17.44
CA GLU A 49 -2.03 1.20 -17.54
C GLU A 49 -0.95 1.35 -16.47
N GLU A 50 -0.41 2.56 -16.28
CA GLU A 50 0.64 2.81 -15.28
C GLU A 50 0.13 2.56 -13.86
N ARG A 51 -1.13 2.92 -13.58
CA ARG A 51 -1.79 2.62 -12.31
C ARG A 51 -1.92 1.11 -12.08
N LEU A 52 -2.39 0.38 -13.09
CA LEU A 52 -2.56 -1.07 -13.02
C LEU A 52 -1.24 -1.81 -12.85
N GLU A 53 -0.19 -1.39 -13.58
CA GLU A 53 1.13 -2.00 -13.42
C GLU A 53 1.72 -1.74 -12.03
N ARG A 54 1.58 -0.53 -11.47
CA ARG A 54 1.98 -0.22 -10.09
C ARG A 54 1.26 -1.11 -9.09
N ILE A 55 -0.06 -1.26 -9.25
CA ILE A 55 -0.88 -2.13 -8.39
C ILE A 55 -0.34 -3.55 -8.45
N ARG A 56 -0.16 -4.12 -9.64
CA ARG A 56 0.39 -5.49 -9.80
C ARG A 56 1.78 -5.63 -9.19
N TRP A 57 2.66 -4.66 -9.44
CA TRP A 57 4.04 -4.68 -8.95
C TRP A 57 4.13 -4.63 -7.42
N VAL A 58 3.21 -3.94 -6.75
CA VAL A 58 3.13 -3.94 -5.29
C VAL A 58 2.38 -5.17 -4.79
N PHE A 59 1.29 -5.56 -5.47
CA PHE A 59 0.41 -6.64 -5.08
C PHE A 59 1.08 -8.01 -5.16
N ASP A 60 1.83 -8.31 -6.22
CA ASP A 60 2.48 -9.61 -6.43
C ASP A 60 3.47 -9.97 -5.32
N PRO A 61 4.48 -9.13 -4.97
CA PRO A 61 5.39 -9.41 -3.87
C PRO A 61 4.71 -9.33 -2.51
N ILE A 62 3.72 -8.45 -2.31
CA ILE A 62 2.99 -8.37 -1.05
C ILE A 62 2.15 -9.62 -0.81
N ILE A 63 1.41 -10.09 -1.82
CA ILE A 63 0.66 -11.34 -1.75
C ILE A 63 1.59 -12.52 -1.49
N TYR A 64 2.73 -12.56 -2.18
CA TYR A 64 3.68 -13.66 -2.09
C TYR A 64 4.41 -13.69 -0.74
N HIS A 65 4.92 -12.54 -0.27
CA HIS A 65 5.74 -12.47 0.94
C HIS A 65 4.93 -12.39 2.25
N LEU A 66 3.71 -11.84 2.22
CA LEU A 66 2.85 -11.72 3.41
C LEU A 66 1.80 -12.83 3.51
N ASN A 67 1.88 -13.84 2.61
CA ASN A 67 0.98 -14.98 2.54
C ASN A 67 -0.50 -14.55 2.45
N LEU A 68 -0.78 -13.51 1.66
CA LEU A 68 -2.08 -12.83 1.62
C LEU A 68 -3.04 -13.41 0.57
N LYS A 69 -2.72 -14.52 -0.12
CA LYS A 69 -3.63 -15.11 -1.12
C LYS A 69 -5.02 -15.40 -0.54
N GLU A 70 -5.07 -15.91 0.68
CA GLU A 70 -6.35 -16.18 1.37
C GLU A 70 -6.99 -14.92 1.98
N LEU A 71 -6.23 -13.84 2.11
CA LEU A 71 -6.67 -12.57 2.69
C LEU A 71 -7.19 -11.59 1.64
N ALA A 72 -6.71 -11.68 0.39
CA ALA A 72 -7.08 -10.81 -0.71
C ALA A 72 -8.60 -10.73 -0.91
N SER A 73 -9.27 -11.89 -0.89
CA SER A 73 -10.72 -12.03 -1.08
C SER A 73 -11.55 -11.86 0.20
N ARG A 74 -10.92 -11.73 1.37
CA ARG A 74 -11.64 -11.55 2.63
C ARG A 74 -12.07 -10.10 2.78
N SER A 75 -13.35 -9.92 3.12
CA SER A 75 -13.88 -8.63 3.56
C SER A 75 -13.12 -8.14 4.80
N ILE A 76 -12.83 -6.84 4.84
CA ILE A 76 -12.20 -6.18 5.99
C ILE A 76 -13.04 -6.36 7.23
N GLY A 77 -14.36 -6.26 7.07
CA GLY A 77 -15.33 -6.44 8.14
C GLY A 77 -15.28 -5.35 9.20
N ASN A 78 -16.26 -5.43 10.09
CA ASN A 78 -16.43 -4.56 11.25
C ASN A 78 -16.34 -5.47 12.48
N GLY A 79 -15.88 -4.96 13.64
CA GLY A 79 -15.70 -5.75 14.86
C GLY A 79 -16.90 -6.64 15.28
N ASN A 80 -18.10 -6.36 14.78
CA ASN A 80 -19.33 -7.13 15.01
C ASN A 80 -19.72 -8.10 13.87
N LYS A 81 -19.10 -8.01 12.68
CA LYS A 81 -19.43 -8.81 11.47
C LYS A 81 -18.18 -9.43 10.85
N GLY A 82 -17.48 -10.31 11.57
CA GLY A 82 -16.33 -11.07 11.05
C GLY A 82 -15.29 -10.22 10.31
N GLY A 83 -14.49 -10.83 9.45
CA GLY A 83 -13.54 -10.13 8.58
C GLY A 83 -12.08 -10.31 8.95
N LEU A 84 -11.25 -9.30 8.65
CA LEU A 84 -9.80 -9.35 8.84
C LEU A 84 -9.41 -9.24 10.32
N SER A 85 -8.38 -10.00 10.72
CA SER A 85 -7.77 -9.82 12.03
C SER A 85 -7.06 -8.46 12.12
N ASN A 86 -6.77 -7.99 13.33
CA ASN A 86 -5.99 -6.76 13.51
C ASN A 86 -4.59 -6.85 12.87
N GLY A 87 -3.98 -8.04 12.89
CA GLY A 87 -2.72 -8.30 12.19
C GLY A 87 -2.85 -8.14 10.67
N ASP A 88 -3.95 -8.61 10.09
CA ASP A 88 -4.19 -8.49 8.64
C ASP A 88 -4.54 -7.06 8.24
N LYS A 89 -5.27 -6.32 9.07
CA LYS A 89 -5.50 -4.88 8.88
C LYS A 89 -4.20 -4.07 8.92
N ARG A 90 -3.22 -4.51 9.72
CA ARG A 90 -1.88 -3.90 9.75
C ARG A 90 -1.08 -4.22 8.49
N LYS A 91 -1.18 -5.44 7.96
CA LYS A 91 -0.60 -5.79 6.65
C LYS A 91 -1.21 -4.95 5.53
N LEU A 92 -2.53 -4.74 5.55
CA LEU A 92 -3.23 -3.87 4.59
C LEU A 92 -2.71 -2.43 4.65
N ALA A 93 -2.47 -1.91 5.85
CA ALA A 93 -1.95 -0.55 6.05
C ALA A 93 -0.56 -0.37 5.44
N ILE A 94 0.32 -1.36 5.69
CA ILE A 94 1.66 -1.39 5.10
C ILE A 94 1.56 -1.46 3.58
N ALA A 95 0.69 -2.31 3.02
CA ALA A 95 0.51 -2.43 1.58
C ALA A 95 0.04 -1.13 0.92
N CYS A 96 -0.91 -0.44 1.54
CA CYS A 96 -1.39 0.88 1.09
C CYS A 96 -0.26 1.91 1.05
N MET A 97 0.61 1.90 2.06
CA MET A 97 1.71 2.85 2.11
C MET A 97 2.87 2.49 1.16
N LEU A 98 3.12 1.22 0.90
CA LEU A 98 4.08 0.79 -0.11
C LEU A 98 3.64 1.20 -1.53
N LEU A 99 2.34 1.21 -1.82
CA LEU A 99 1.80 1.78 -3.07
C LEU A 99 2.10 3.28 -3.22
N TYR A 100 2.03 4.02 -2.12
CA TYR A 100 2.27 5.46 -2.12
C TYR A 100 3.74 5.79 -2.43
N ASP A 101 4.65 5.15 -1.68
CA ASP A 101 6.02 5.63 -1.55
C ASP A 101 7.01 4.94 -2.50
N LEU A 102 6.71 3.73 -3.01
CA LEU A 102 7.72 3.08 -3.84
C LEU A 102 7.91 3.83 -5.18
N PRO A 103 9.14 4.25 -5.51
CA PRO A 103 9.45 4.70 -6.85
C PRO A 103 9.18 3.51 -7.77
N TYR A 104 8.14 3.63 -8.60
CA TYR A 104 7.89 2.62 -9.63
C TYR A 104 9.18 2.47 -10.43
N PRO A 105 9.68 1.23 -10.65
CA PRO A 105 10.85 1.07 -11.47
C PRO A 105 10.51 1.57 -12.87
N LEU A 106 11.03 2.74 -13.22
CA LEU A 106 11.19 3.14 -14.60
C LEU A 106 12.06 2.04 -15.21
N ARG A 107 11.45 1.18 -16.01
CA ARG A 107 12.08 0.14 -16.83
C ARG A 107 13.27 0.65 -17.68
N ASN A 108 13.47 1.97 -17.72
CA ASN A 108 14.48 2.69 -18.50
C ASN A 108 15.54 3.46 -17.68
N ARG A 109 15.61 3.38 -16.33
CA ARG A 109 16.64 4.15 -15.58
C ARG A 109 18.01 3.47 -15.42
N PHE A 110 18.17 2.23 -15.87
CA PHE A 110 19.44 1.48 -15.78
C PHE A 110 19.98 0.98 -17.13
N GLN A 111 19.51 1.54 -18.24
CA GLN A 111 20.19 1.40 -19.55
C GLN A 111 20.95 2.70 -19.86
N LYS A 112 22.15 2.83 -19.31
CA LYS A 112 23.23 3.65 -19.84
C LYS A 112 24.55 2.95 -19.57
#